data_AF-A0AB39BN82-F1
#
_entry.id   AF-A0AB39BN82-F1
#
_cell.length_a   1.000
_cell.length_b   1.000
_cell.length_c   1.000
_cell.angle_alpha   90.00
_cell.angle_beta   90.00
_cell.angle_gamma   90.00
#
_symmetry.space_group_name_H-M   'P 1'
#
loop_
_entity.id
_entity.type
_entity.pdbx_description
1 polymer ?
#
loop_
_entity_poly.entity_id
_entity_poly.type
_entity_poly.pdbx_seq_one_letter_code
_entity_poly.pdbx_strand_id
1 'polypeptide(L)'
;MTSTGGNFIDDVLRKPMQVVVDGETYRLQGSQVAYDLEVVSEPGDTVVGYIARRTADSAGFVPAAAANQVPPEEHADLADGIRALVNA
;
A
#
# COMPACT_ATOMS: atom_id res chain seq x y z
N MET A 1 11.29 1.10 13.03
CA MET A 1 10.40 1.98 12.26
C MET A 1 10.63 1.68 10.80
N THR A 2 9.78 0.87 10.18
CA THR A 2 9.79 0.64 8.72
C THR A 2 9.17 1.87 8.09
N SER A 3 10.01 2.85 7.77
CA SER A 3 9.58 4.10 7.13
C SER A 3 9.03 3.75 5.74
N THR A 4 7.72 3.89 5.55
CA THR A 4 7.03 3.82 4.26
C THR A 4 7.31 5.09 3.44
N GLY A 5 8.59 5.38 3.20
CA GLY A 5 9.04 6.58 2.47
C GLY A 5 9.27 6.33 0.97
N GLY A 6 9.86 7.31 0.26
CA GLY A 6 10.13 7.20 -1.18
C GLY A 6 10.96 5.97 -1.56
N ASN A 7 11.99 5.64 -0.76
CA ASN A 7 12.82 4.44 -0.95
C ASN A 7 12.02 3.14 -0.85
N PHE A 8 10.99 3.09 0.01
CA PHE A 8 10.14 1.91 0.13
C PHE A 8 9.38 1.63 -1.16
N ILE A 9 8.80 2.67 -1.77
CA ILE A 9 8.10 2.54 -3.06
C ILE A 9 9.06 2.04 -4.14
N ASP A 10 10.25 2.65 -4.25
CA ASP A 10 11.23 2.26 -5.26
C ASP A 10 11.73 0.82 -5.08
N ASP A 11 11.92 0.38 -3.83
CA ASP A 11 12.34 -0.99 -3.51
C ASP A 11 11.25 -2.01 -3.89
N VAL A 12 9.98 -1.72 -3.58
CA VAL A 12 8.85 -2.58 -3.93
C VAL A 12 8.63 -2.63 -5.45
N LEU A 13 8.80 -1.51 -6.15
CA LEU A 13 8.70 -1.45 -7.62
C LEU A 13 9.76 -2.33 -8.29
N ARG A 14 10.96 -2.42 -7.72
CA ARG A 14 12.03 -3.30 -8.22
C ARG A 14 11.78 -4.75 -7.87
N LYS A 15 11.22 -5.01 -6.69
CA LYS A 15 10.97 -6.37 -6.20
C LYS A 15 9.68 -6.37 -5.37
N PRO A 16 8.61 -7.04 -5.85
CA PRO A 16 7.39 -7.20 -5.08
C PRO A 16 7.68 -7.71 -3.67
N MET A 17 7.04 -7.10 -2.69
CA MET A 17 7.23 -7.39 -1.27
C MET A 17 5.98 -8.09 -0.72
N GLN A 18 6.17 -9.05 0.18
CA GLN A 18 5.07 -9.64 0.94
C GLN A 18 5.17 -9.20 2.39
N VAL A 19 4.02 -8.91 2.98
CA VAL A 19 3.88 -8.51 4.38
C VAL A 19 2.71 -9.26 5.00
N VAL A 20 2.87 -9.69 6.24
CA VAL A 20 1.81 -10.36 6.99
C VAL A 20 1.23 -9.37 7.99
N VAL A 21 -0.07 -9.12 7.91
CA VAL A 21 -0.81 -8.22 8.80
C VAL A 21 -1.99 -8.99 9.37
N ASP A 22 -2.08 -9.04 10.70
CA ASP A 22 -3.15 -9.72 11.45
C ASP A 22 -3.41 -11.19 11.05
N GLY A 23 -2.37 -11.87 10.56
CA GLY A 23 -2.41 -13.27 10.13
C GLY A 23 -2.74 -13.48 8.65
N GLU A 24 -3.03 -12.41 7.90
CA GLU A 24 -3.24 -12.44 6.45
C GLU A 24 -2.00 -11.94 5.70
N THR A 25 -1.74 -12.55 4.54
CA THR A 25 -0.62 -12.18 3.67
C THR A 25 -1.08 -11.18 2.63
N TYR A 26 -0.34 -10.06 2.53
CA TYR A 26 -0.54 -9.05 1.51
C TYR A 26 0.71 -8.91 0.66
N ARG A 27 0.52 -8.88 -0.65
CA ARG A 27 1.55 -8.64 -1.64
C ARG A 27 1.47 -7.19 -2.11
N LEU A 28 2.60 -6.50 -2.02
CA LEU A 28 2.82 -5.14 -2.49
C LEU A 28 3.55 -5.24 -3.82
N GLN A 29 2.98 -4.66 -4.87
CA GLN A 29 3.58 -4.65 -6.21
C GLN A 29 3.30 -3.35 -6.93
N GLY A 30 4.05 -3.07 -8.01
CA GLY A 30 3.80 -1.89 -8.84
C GLY A 30 2.39 -1.90 -9.41
N SER A 31 1.71 -0.76 -9.31
CA SER A 31 0.33 -0.68 -9.78
C SER A 31 0.25 -0.51 -11.29
N GLN A 32 -0.83 -1.01 -11.89
CA GLN A 32 -1.17 -0.74 -13.29
C GLN A 32 -1.99 0.53 -13.50
N VAL A 33 -2.43 1.17 -12.41
CA VAL A 33 -3.22 2.41 -12.44
C VAL A 33 -2.38 3.64 -12.06
N ALA A 34 -3.00 4.80 -11.87
CA ALA A 34 -2.32 6.07 -11.57
C ALA A 34 -1.62 6.15 -10.19
N TYR A 35 -1.52 5.03 -9.47
CA TYR A 35 -0.87 4.92 -8.17
C TYR A 35 0.51 4.25 -8.31
N ASP A 36 1.38 4.43 -7.33
CA ASP A 36 2.71 3.83 -7.38
C ASP A 36 2.64 2.31 -7.13
N LEU A 37 1.95 1.88 -6.07
CA LEU A 37 1.81 0.47 -5.71
C LEU A 37 0.35 0.08 -5.49
N GLU A 38 0.08 -1.21 -5.66
CA GLU A 38 -1.16 -1.87 -5.27
C GLU A 38 -0.88 -2.89 -4.16
N VAL A 39 -1.85 -3.00 -3.26
CA VAL A 39 -1.86 -3.94 -2.15
C VAL A 39 -2.85 -5.04 -2.48
N VAL A 40 -2.36 -6.26 -2.62
CA VAL A 40 -3.12 -7.43 -3.04
C VAL A 40 -3.19 -8.41 -1.88
N SER A 41 -4.40 -8.81 -1.48
CA SER A 41 -4.59 -9.88 -0.49
C SER A 41 -4.34 -11.25 -1.13
N GLU A 42 -3.55 -12.09 -0.47
CA GLU A 42 -3.36 -13.50 -0.84
C GLU A 42 -4.14 -14.42 0.13
N PRO A 43 -4.75 -15.52 -0.35
CA PRO A 43 -4.70 -16.07 -1.71
C PRO A 43 -5.75 -15.50 -2.68
N GLY A 44 -6.55 -14.51 -2.26
CA GLY A 44 -7.67 -13.98 -3.03
C GLY A 44 -7.30 -13.19 -4.29
N ASP A 45 -6.02 -12.87 -4.48
CA ASP A 45 -5.46 -12.00 -5.53
C ASP A 45 -6.30 -10.72 -5.73
N THR A 46 -6.86 -10.21 -4.63
CA THR A 46 -7.80 -9.09 -4.63
C THR A 46 -7.08 -7.84 -4.19
N VAL A 47 -7.14 -6.79 -5.01
CA VAL A 47 -6.60 -5.47 -4.68
C VAL A 47 -7.45 -4.84 -3.58
N VAL A 48 -6.88 -4.68 -2.39
CA VAL A 48 -7.55 -4.04 -1.24
C VAL A 48 -7.31 -2.54 -1.22
N GLY A 49 -6.24 -2.07 -1.86
CA GLY A 49 -6.00 -0.64 -2.02
C GLY A 49 -4.68 -0.33 -2.70
N TYR A 50 -4.32 0.94 -2.62
CA TYR A 50 -3.17 1.50 -3.32
C TYR A 50 -2.29 2.30 -2.38
N ILE A 51 -1.02 2.40 -2.73
CA ILE A 51 -0.04 3.25 -2.06
C ILE A 51 0.48 4.26 -3.07
N ALA A 52 0.50 5.52 -2.69
CA ALA A 52 1.03 6.61 -3.50
C ALA A 52 2.02 7.45 -2.72
N ARG A 53 3.07 7.92 -3.40
CA ARG A 53 4.04 8.85 -2.84
C ARG A 53 3.38 10.19 -2.57
N ARG A 54 3.52 10.71 -1.34
CA ARG A 54 3.04 12.05 -0.97
C ARG A 54 4.17 13.07 -0.93
N THR A 55 5.28 12.69 -0.31
CA THR A 55 6.49 13.51 -0.24
C THR A 55 7.71 12.67 -0.62
N ALA A 56 8.92 13.25 -0.59
CA ALA A 56 10.14 12.46 -0.81
C ALA A 56 10.30 11.32 0.22
N ASP A 57 9.77 11.50 1.43
CA ASP A 57 10.00 10.61 2.57
C ASP A 57 8.74 9.94 3.10
N SER A 58 7.57 10.19 2.50
CA SER A 58 6.29 9.62 2.92
C SER A 58 5.45 9.08 1.78
N ALA A 59 4.75 7.99 2.08
CA ALA A 59 3.73 7.39 1.26
C ALA A 59 2.38 7.43 1.98
N GLY A 60 1.31 7.59 1.22
CA GLY A 60 -0.05 7.49 1.71
C GLY A 60 -0.75 6.26 1.13
N PHE A 61 -1.82 5.85 1.81
CA PHE A 61 -2.61 4.67 1.52
C PHE A 61 -4.03 5.10 1.15
N VAL A 62 -4.63 4.44 0.16
CA VAL A 62 -6.02 4.70 -0.23
C VAL A 62 -6.74 3.38 -0.52
N PRO A 63 -7.93 3.14 0.07
CA PRO A 63 -8.74 1.96 -0.21
C PRO A 63 -9.10 1.86 -1.68
N ALA A 64 -9.16 0.64 -2.23
CA ALA A 64 -9.51 0.45 -3.64
C ALA A 64 -10.89 1.05 -3.99
N ALA A 65 -11.84 0.97 -3.05
CA ALA A 65 -13.18 1.56 -3.19
C ALA A 65 -13.19 3.10 -3.22
N ALA A 66 -12.20 3.75 -2.59
CA ALA A 66 -12.08 5.20 -2.49
C ALA A 66 -11.03 5.79 -3.45
N ALA A 67 -10.42 4.94 -4.29
CA ALA A 67 -9.45 5.34 -5.29
C ALA A 67 -10.03 6.42 -6.21
N ASN A 68 -9.22 7.44 -6.51
CA ASN A 68 -9.56 8.65 -7.26
C ASN A 68 -10.64 9.57 -6.63
N GLN A 69 -11.17 9.24 -5.45
CA GLN A 69 -12.17 10.05 -4.76
C GLN A 69 -11.57 10.81 -3.57
N VAL A 70 -10.63 10.17 -2.87
CA VAL A 70 -9.95 10.75 -1.71
C VAL A 70 -8.42 10.74 -1.91
N PRO A 71 -7.70 11.73 -1.33
CA PRO A 71 -6.25 11.70 -1.33
C PRO A 71 -5.73 10.55 -0.46
N PRO A 72 -4.57 9.96 -0.78
CA PRO A 72 -3.94 8.95 0.08
C PRO A 72 -3.60 9.51 1.47
N GLU A 73 -3.87 8.73 2.51
CA GLU A 73 -3.66 9.10 3.91
C GLU A 73 -2.38 8.49 4.48
N GLU A 74 -1.67 9.23 5.33
CA GLU A 74 -0.45 8.72 5.97
C GLU A 74 -0.81 7.92 7.22
N HIS A 75 -0.08 6.84 7.44
CA HIS A 75 -0.27 5.93 8.56
C HIS A 75 1.02 5.77 9.37
N ALA A 76 0.89 5.29 10.60
CA ALA A 76 2.03 5.19 11.52
C ALA A 76 3.12 4.24 11.00
N ASP A 77 2.71 3.18 10.30
CA ASP A 77 3.58 2.24 9.60
C ASP A 77 2.82 1.49 8.49
N LEU A 78 3.52 0.61 7.77
CA LEU A 78 2.96 -0.21 6.69
C LEU A 78 1.80 -1.10 7.16
N ALA A 79 1.90 -1.69 8.35
CA ALA A 79 0.86 -2.59 8.84
C ALA A 79 -0.40 -1.81 9.22
N ASP A 80 -0.24 -0.64 9.83
CA ASP A 80 -1.34 0.29 10.09
C ASP A 80 -2.03 0.76 8.81
N GLY A 81 -1.24 1.13 7.78
CA GLY A 81 -1.79 1.49 6.47
C GLY A 81 -2.59 0.36 5.84
N ILE A 82 -2.06 -0.87 5.84
CA ILE A 82 -2.78 -2.03 5.30
C ILE A 82 -4.06 -2.33 6.10
N ARG A 83 -4.03 -2.23 7.43
CA ARG A 83 -5.24 -2.37 8.25
C ARG A 83 -6.30 -1.35 7.87
N ALA A 84 -5.91 -0.11 7.61
CA ALA A 84 -6.84 0.92 7.18
C ALA A 84 -7.48 0.59 5.83
N LEU A 85 -6.71 0.03 4.88
CA LEU A 85 -7.24 -0.40 3.57
C LEU A 85 -8.32 -1.48 3.68
N VAL A 86 -8.13 -2.43 4.62
CA VAL A 86 -9.02 -3.59 4.77
C VAL A 86 -10.28 -3.26 5.58
N ASN A 87 -10.21 -2.26 6.46
CA ASN A 87 -11.35 -1.83 7.29
C ASN A 87 -12.16 -0.65 6.71
N ALA A 88 -11.80 -0.17 5.52
CA ALA A 88 -12.43 0.99 4.87
C ALA A 88 -13.67 0.67 4.05
#